data_AF-V4UHE8-F1
#
_entry.id   AF-V4UHE8-F1
#
_cell.length_a   1.000
_cell.length_b   1.000
_cell.length_c   1.000
_cell.angle_alpha   90.00
_cell.angle_beta   90.00
_cell.angle_gamma   90.00
#
_symmetry.space_group_name_H-M   'P 1'
#
loop_
_entity.id
_entity.type
_entity.pdbx_description
1 polymer ?
#
loop_
_entity_poly.entity_id
_entity_poly.type
_entity_poly.pdbx_seq_one_letter_code
_entity_poly.pdbx_strand_id
1 'polypeptide(L)'
;MVLSKRYLFFSVLHLLLLTDTALCIRFPDRVSTSINDELGRPLKAAVFALGSFWRSEAVFGCLNGVVRTTVGYAGGSKTNPEFRNLGDHAESVQVEYDPRVINFRQLLEVFWTSHDCRQVFGQGPDVGNQYRSIIFTNGTEESRLAAHSKEREQMKSKSSIVTTQIQQLVAFYPAEPEHQVL
;
A
#
# COMPACT_ATOMS: atom_id res chain seq x y z
N MET A 1 19.02 -65.56 -55.26
CA MET A 1 17.64 -65.29 -55.72
C MET A 1 17.12 -64.07 -54.96
N VAL A 2 17.19 -62.89 -55.59
CA VAL A 2 16.24 -61.75 -55.57
C VAL A 2 15.68 -61.21 -54.22
N LEU A 3 16.04 -59.93 -53.93
CA LEU A 3 15.25 -58.82 -53.32
C LEU A 3 14.77 -58.96 -51.85
N SER A 4 14.51 -57.93 -51.02
CA SER A 4 14.35 -56.47 -51.18
C SER A 4 14.04 -55.81 -49.81
N LYS A 5 14.51 -54.55 -49.61
CA LYS A 5 13.93 -53.41 -48.84
C LYS A 5 13.80 -53.51 -47.31
N ARG A 6 14.44 -52.66 -46.48
CA ARG A 6 14.39 -51.18 -46.24
C ARG A 6 13.63 -50.87 -44.92
N TYR A 7 14.11 -49.80 -44.26
CA TYR A 7 13.54 -49.07 -43.09
C TYR A 7 13.84 -49.72 -41.72
N LEU A 8 14.15 -49.02 -40.62
CA LEU A 8 13.91 -47.62 -40.24
C LEU A 8 14.78 -47.27 -38.99
N PHE A 9 15.46 -46.12 -39.05
CA PHE A 9 15.67 -45.08 -38.02
C PHE A 9 16.53 -45.25 -36.75
N PHE A 10 17.37 -44.21 -36.60
CA PHE A 10 18.13 -43.69 -35.46
C PHE A 10 17.35 -43.57 -34.15
N SER A 11 18.01 -43.78 -33.00
CA SER A 11 18.45 -42.68 -32.11
C SER A 11 18.84 -43.21 -30.72
N VAL A 12 20.04 -42.84 -30.29
CA VAL A 12 20.53 -42.87 -28.91
C VAL A 12 19.78 -41.79 -28.11
N LEU A 13 19.38 -42.04 -26.85
CA LEU A 13 19.60 -41.12 -25.71
C LEU A 13 19.12 -41.74 -24.38
N HIS A 14 19.99 -41.67 -23.36
CA HIS A 14 19.73 -42.06 -21.98
C HIS A 14 18.63 -41.20 -21.33
N LEU A 15 17.71 -41.84 -20.60
CA LEU A 15 16.79 -41.15 -19.71
C LEU A 15 17.35 -41.18 -18.27
N LEU A 16 17.96 -40.08 -17.87
CA LEU A 16 18.21 -39.70 -16.48
C LEU A 16 17.54 -38.35 -16.27
N LEU A 17 16.62 -38.25 -15.32
CA LEU A 17 16.69 -37.34 -14.17
C LEU A 17 15.38 -37.29 -13.39
N LEU A 18 15.56 -37.41 -12.07
CA LEU A 18 14.65 -37.00 -11.01
C LEU A 18 14.24 -35.52 -11.18
N THR A 19 13.02 -35.16 -10.76
CA THR A 19 12.80 -34.33 -9.55
C THR A 19 11.34 -33.92 -9.44
N ASP A 20 10.72 -34.39 -8.37
CA ASP A 20 9.77 -33.72 -7.47
C ASP A 20 9.26 -32.32 -7.91
N THR A 21 8.03 -32.27 -8.42
CA THR A 21 7.30 -31.00 -8.58
C THR A 21 6.69 -30.62 -7.24
N ALA A 22 7.49 -30.00 -6.38
CA ALA A 22 6.98 -29.26 -5.23
C ALA A 22 6.08 -28.12 -5.74
N LEU A 23 4.84 -28.12 -5.28
CA LEU A 23 3.86 -27.07 -5.50
C LEU A 23 4.33 -25.80 -4.76
N CYS A 24 5.12 -24.95 -5.42
CA CYS A 24 5.51 -23.68 -4.84
C CYS A 24 4.28 -22.76 -4.78
N ILE A 25 3.79 -22.55 -3.55
CA ILE A 25 2.89 -21.46 -3.19
C ILE A 25 3.55 -20.16 -3.66
N ARG A 26 3.00 -19.53 -4.70
CA ARG A 26 3.39 -18.16 -5.05
C ARG A 26 2.84 -17.23 -3.97
N PHE A 27 3.71 -16.82 -3.04
CA PHE A 27 3.47 -15.59 -2.30
C PHE A 27 3.39 -14.45 -3.31
N PRO A 28 2.36 -13.58 -3.27
CA PRO A 28 2.34 -12.41 -4.13
C PRO A 28 3.55 -11.55 -3.75
N ASP A 29 4.35 -11.21 -4.76
CA ASP A 29 5.54 -10.38 -4.61
C ASP A 29 5.15 -9.09 -3.88
N ARG A 30 5.84 -8.85 -2.77
CA ARG A 30 5.88 -7.58 -2.06
C ARG A 30 6.08 -6.47 -3.09
N VAL A 31 5.12 -5.56 -3.24
CA VAL A 31 5.23 -4.38 -4.12
C VAL A 31 6.55 -3.68 -3.80
N SER A 32 7.51 -3.83 -4.70
CA SER A 32 8.86 -3.28 -4.64
C SER A 32 9.28 -2.90 -6.05
N THR A 33 8.40 -2.22 -6.77
CA THR A 33 8.84 -1.34 -7.85
C THR A 33 9.55 -0.16 -7.20
N SER A 34 10.86 -0.02 -7.46
CA SER A 34 11.60 1.19 -7.11
C SER A 34 10.90 2.38 -7.78
N ILE A 35 10.17 3.16 -6.99
CA ILE A 35 9.56 4.40 -7.46
C ILE A 35 10.73 5.36 -7.62
N ASN A 36 10.95 5.88 -8.82
CA ASN A 36 12.05 6.80 -9.08
C ASN A 36 11.50 8.14 -9.57
N ASP A 37 12.18 9.24 -9.26
CA ASP A 37 11.94 10.53 -9.90
C ASP A 37 12.32 10.48 -11.39
N GLU A 38 12.02 11.54 -12.14
CA GLU A 38 12.37 11.64 -13.57
C GLU A 38 13.88 11.47 -13.86
N LEU A 39 14.72 11.65 -12.84
CA LEU A 39 16.17 11.52 -12.90
C LEU A 39 16.67 10.15 -12.38
N GLY A 40 15.77 9.19 -12.17
CA GLY A 40 16.09 7.82 -11.76
C GLY A 40 16.42 7.67 -10.28
N ARG A 41 16.07 8.65 -9.43
CA ARG A 41 16.45 8.65 -8.02
C ARG A 41 15.34 8.07 -7.14
N PRO A 42 15.68 7.29 -6.10
CA PRO A 42 14.70 6.53 -5.35
C PRO A 42 13.77 7.43 -4.52
N LEU A 43 12.48 7.31 -4.81
CA LEU A 43 11.36 7.83 -4.04
C LEU A 43 10.91 6.80 -3.00
N LYS A 44 10.13 7.27 -2.03
CA LYS A 44 9.46 6.42 -1.04
C LYS A 44 7.96 6.61 -1.13
N ALA A 45 7.22 5.63 -0.63
CA ALA A 45 5.77 5.69 -0.53
C ALA A 45 5.33 5.55 0.93
N ALA A 46 4.33 6.32 1.34
CA ALA A 46 3.62 6.18 2.61
C ALA A 46 2.12 6.06 2.32
N VAL A 47 1.37 5.32 3.15
CA VAL A 47 -0.08 5.16 2.97
C VAL A 47 -0.81 5.53 4.25
N PHE A 48 -1.84 6.36 4.14
CA PHE A 48 -2.63 6.86 5.26
C PHE A 48 -4.13 6.77 4.97
N ALA A 49 -4.94 6.57 6.00
CA ALA A 49 -6.39 6.79 5.99
C ALA A 49 -6.73 7.84 7.05
N LEU A 50 -7.40 8.92 6.67
CA LEU A 50 -7.67 10.07 7.54
C LEU A 50 -9.02 10.75 7.23
N GLY A 51 -10.00 9.95 6.80
CA GLY A 51 -11.33 10.42 6.38
C GLY A 51 -11.55 10.23 4.89
N SER A 52 -12.38 11.07 4.28
CA SER A 52 -12.58 11.08 2.83
C SER A 52 -11.24 11.19 2.10
N PHE A 53 -11.00 10.32 1.13
CA PHE A 53 -9.75 10.31 0.36
C PHE A 53 -9.51 11.57 -0.49
N TRP A 54 -10.55 12.33 -0.87
CA TRP A 54 -10.41 13.59 -1.60
C TRP A 54 -9.84 14.68 -0.70
N ARG A 55 -10.27 14.73 0.56
CA ARG A 55 -9.65 15.60 1.56
C ARG A 55 -8.23 15.15 1.87
N SER A 56 -8.04 13.83 1.98
CA SER A 56 -6.73 13.22 2.28
C SER A 56 -5.70 13.54 1.20
N GLU A 57 -6.08 13.45 -0.07
CA GLU A 57 -5.23 13.79 -1.21
C GLU A 57 -4.86 15.28 -1.22
N ALA A 58 -5.84 16.18 -1.07
CA ALA A 58 -5.59 17.63 -0.98
C ALA A 58 -4.65 18.03 0.18
N VAL A 59 -4.65 17.26 1.28
CA VAL A 59 -3.74 17.47 2.42
C VAL A 59 -2.28 17.22 2.04
N PHE A 60 -2.00 16.20 1.24
CA PHE A 60 -0.62 15.80 0.91
C PHE A 60 -0.13 16.32 -0.45
N GLY A 61 -1.02 16.45 -1.44
CA GLY A 61 -0.66 16.75 -2.83
C GLY A 61 0.07 18.09 -3.03
N CYS A 62 -0.16 19.06 -2.14
CA CYS A 62 0.47 20.39 -2.22
C CYS A 62 1.79 20.51 -1.45
N LEU A 63 2.28 19.43 -0.83
CA LEU A 63 3.49 19.48 0.00
C LEU A 63 4.75 19.48 -0.86
N ASN A 64 5.68 20.39 -0.57
CA ASN A 64 6.99 20.36 -1.21
C ASN A 64 7.72 19.05 -0.90
N GLY A 65 8.14 18.34 -1.95
CA GLY A 65 8.76 17.02 -1.86
C GLY A 65 7.80 15.85 -2.06
N VAL A 66 6.49 16.08 -2.08
CA VAL A 66 5.52 15.08 -2.58
C VAL A 66 5.53 15.15 -4.10
N VAL A 67 5.68 13.98 -4.73
CA VAL A 67 5.80 13.83 -6.19
C VAL A 67 4.47 13.40 -6.77
N ARG A 68 3.76 12.50 -6.09
CA ARG A 68 2.46 11.99 -6.52
C ARG A 68 1.62 11.56 -5.34
N THR A 69 0.32 11.79 -5.44
CA THR A 69 -0.69 11.21 -4.56
C THR A 69 -1.62 10.32 -5.38
N THR A 70 -1.98 9.17 -4.83
CA THR A 70 -2.94 8.23 -5.43
C THR A 70 -3.99 7.89 -4.37
N VAL A 71 -5.27 8.11 -4.64
CA VAL A 71 -6.34 7.70 -3.72
C VAL A 71 -6.75 6.25 -3.96
N GLY A 72 -7.22 5.56 -2.92
CA GLY A 72 -7.53 4.14 -2.99
C GLY A 72 -8.09 3.55 -1.72
N TYR A 73 -7.99 2.22 -1.62
CA TYR A 73 -8.55 1.41 -0.55
C TYR A 73 -7.48 0.53 0.07
N ALA A 74 -7.39 0.50 1.40
CA ALA A 74 -6.43 -0.33 2.14
C ALA A 74 -6.99 -0.77 3.51
N GLY A 75 -6.35 -1.74 4.15
CA GLY A 75 -6.70 -2.18 5.51
C GLY A 75 -7.94 -3.07 5.62
N GLY A 76 -8.43 -3.59 4.50
CA GLY A 76 -9.47 -4.61 4.44
C GLY A 76 -8.98 -5.93 3.84
N SER A 77 -9.87 -6.90 3.80
CA SER A 77 -9.66 -8.26 3.32
C SER A 77 -10.28 -8.53 1.94
N LYS A 78 -11.19 -7.65 1.47
CA LYS A 78 -11.82 -7.79 0.16
C LYS A 78 -10.79 -7.63 -0.96
N THR A 79 -10.77 -8.57 -1.90
CA THR A 79 -9.97 -8.43 -3.13
C THR A 79 -10.68 -7.53 -4.13
N ASN A 80 -9.92 -6.67 -4.82
CA ASN A 80 -10.42 -5.72 -5.82
C ASN A 80 -11.65 -4.91 -5.32
N PRO A 81 -11.52 -4.15 -4.21
CA PRO A 81 -12.56 -3.24 -3.77
C PRO A 81 -12.84 -2.15 -4.82
N GLU A 82 -14.07 -1.66 -4.83
CA GLU A 82 -14.55 -0.56 -5.68
C GLU A 82 -15.33 0.43 -4.79
N PHE A 83 -15.49 1.68 -5.22
CA PHE A 83 -16.09 2.74 -4.40
C PHE A 83 -17.45 2.34 -3.81
N ARG A 84 -18.30 1.70 -4.62
CA ARG A 84 -19.64 1.27 -4.20
C ARG A 84 -19.64 0.05 -3.28
N ASN A 85 -18.53 -0.68 -3.20
CA ASN A 85 -18.42 -1.92 -2.45
C ASN A 85 -16.96 -2.17 -2.03
N LEU A 86 -16.47 -1.33 -1.11
CA LEU A 86 -15.09 -1.42 -0.61
C LEU A 86 -14.90 -2.47 0.50
N GLY A 87 -15.97 -3.11 0.98
CA GLY A 87 -15.90 -4.08 2.07
C GLY A 87 -15.46 -3.44 3.39
N ASP A 88 -14.44 -4.02 4.02
CA ASP A 88 -13.83 -3.59 5.28
C ASP A 88 -12.63 -2.64 5.07
N HIS A 89 -12.34 -2.23 3.84
CA HIS A 89 -11.29 -1.25 3.56
C HIS A 89 -11.57 0.12 4.19
N ALA A 90 -10.53 0.93 4.30
CA ALA A 90 -10.61 2.36 4.55
C ALA A 90 -10.27 3.11 3.26
N GLU A 91 -10.93 4.25 3.05
CA GLU A 91 -10.48 5.24 2.09
C GLU A 91 -9.08 5.73 2.51
N SER A 92 -8.15 5.65 1.57
CA SER A 92 -6.73 5.82 1.83
C SER A 92 -6.06 6.64 0.73
N VAL A 93 -4.93 7.25 1.06
CA VAL A 93 -4.06 7.95 0.12
C VAL A 93 -2.66 7.35 0.20
N GLN A 94 -2.11 6.99 -0.96
CA GLN A 94 -0.70 6.69 -1.13
C GLN A 94 0.03 7.98 -1.53
N VAL A 95 1.07 8.32 -0.78
CA VAL A 95 1.90 9.51 -0.98
C VAL A 95 3.29 9.05 -1.40
N GLU A 96 3.64 9.34 -2.65
CA GLU A 96 4.98 9.15 -3.18
C GLU A 96 5.78 10.43 -3.00
N TYR A 97 6.94 10.33 -2.36
CA TYR A 97 7.69 11.50 -1.93
C TYR A 97 9.20 11.31 -2.08
N ASP A 98 9.89 12.44 -2.28
CA ASP A 98 11.33 12.52 -2.27
C ASP A 98 11.84 12.61 -0.82
N PRO A 99 12.50 11.55 -0.28
CA PRO A 99 12.99 11.53 1.09
C PRO A 99 14.08 12.57 1.39
N ARG A 100 14.62 13.24 0.38
CA ARG A 100 15.62 14.31 0.51
C ARG A 100 14.99 15.67 0.78
N VAL A 101 13.71 15.84 0.44
CA VAL A 101 12.95 17.09 0.61
C VAL A 101 11.98 16.98 1.77
N ILE A 102 11.24 15.88 1.85
CA ILE A 102 10.29 15.60 2.92
C ILE A 102 10.47 14.17 3.42
N ASN A 103 10.40 13.95 4.73
CA ASN A 103 10.55 12.61 5.31
C ASN A 103 9.26 12.11 5.98
N PHE A 104 9.22 10.82 6.30
CA PHE A 104 8.05 10.18 6.91
C PHE A 104 7.60 10.83 8.23
N ARG A 105 8.50 11.40 9.05
CA ARG A 105 8.09 12.09 10.29
C ARG A 105 7.30 13.36 9.99
N GLN A 106 7.70 14.10 8.96
CA GLN A 106 6.97 15.30 8.51
C GLN A 106 5.60 14.92 7.93
N LEU A 107 5.51 13.82 7.17
CA LEU A 107 4.22 13.29 6.71
C LEU A 107 3.32 12.88 7.88
N LEU A 108 3.87 12.28 8.94
CA LEU A 108 3.14 11.97 10.16
C LEU A 108 2.65 13.25 10.86
N GLU A 109 3.47 14.30 10.93
CA GLU A 109 3.06 15.60 11.50
C GLU A 109 1.87 16.19 10.75
N VAL A 110 1.91 16.20 9.41
CA VAL A 110 0.78 16.61 8.58
C VAL A 110 -0.44 15.76 8.89
N PHE A 111 -0.30 14.43 8.86
CA PHE A 111 -1.37 13.49 9.18
C PHE A 111 -2.08 13.84 10.49
N TRP A 112 -1.35 14.04 11.59
CA TRP A 112 -1.92 14.35 12.90
C TRP A 112 -2.64 15.71 12.96
N THR A 113 -2.20 16.68 12.15
CA THR A 113 -2.81 18.03 12.12
C THR A 113 -4.00 18.16 11.18
N SER A 114 -4.24 17.18 10.32
CA SER A 114 -5.20 17.29 9.21
C SER A 114 -6.54 16.61 9.43
N HIS A 115 -6.75 15.91 10.55
CA HIS A 115 -8.00 15.21 10.87
C HIS A 115 -8.17 15.02 12.39
N ASP A 116 -9.39 14.70 12.85
CA ASP A 116 -9.60 14.28 14.23
C ASP A 116 -9.18 12.81 14.42
N CYS A 117 -8.00 12.60 14.99
CA CYS A 117 -7.45 11.28 15.28
C CYS A 117 -8.08 10.56 16.49
N ARG A 118 -9.10 11.16 17.11
CA ARG A 118 -9.83 10.63 18.26
C ARG A 118 -11.28 10.28 17.91
N GLN A 119 -11.78 10.75 16.76
CA GLN A 119 -13.09 10.33 16.24
C GLN A 119 -13.08 8.84 15.91
N VAL A 120 -14.16 8.16 16.26
CA VAL A 120 -14.38 6.74 15.98
C VAL A 120 -15.46 6.62 14.91
N PHE A 121 -15.29 5.67 13.98
CA PHE A 121 -16.29 5.32 12.96
C PHE A 121 -16.69 6.50 12.05
N GLY A 122 -15.74 7.39 11.75
CA GLY A 122 -15.99 8.52 10.87
C GLY A 122 -14.88 9.57 10.93
N GLN A 123 -15.03 10.59 10.10
CA GLN A 123 -14.23 11.80 10.16
C GLN A 123 -15.04 13.04 9.81
N GLY A 124 -15.18 13.97 10.75
CA GLY A 124 -16.04 15.14 10.60
C GLY A 124 -17.48 14.73 10.25
N PRO A 125 -18.06 15.24 9.14
CA PRO A 125 -19.42 14.89 8.70
C PRO A 125 -19.51 13.48 8.06
N ASP A 126 -18.38 12.87 7.70
CA ASP A 126 -18.33 11.61 6.99
C ASP A 126 -18.42 10.45 7.98
N VAL A 127 -19.57 9.77 8.02
CA VAL A 127 -19.85 8.67 8.96
C VAL A 127 -19.66 7.33 8.27
N GLY A 128 -18.92 6.42 8.91
CA GLY A 128 -18.68 5.07 8.41
C GLY A 128 -17.29 4.56 8.72
N ASN A 129 -17.16 3.23 8.78
CA ASN A 129 -15.88 2.57 9.05
C ASN A 129 -14.82 2.91 8.00
N GLN A 130 -15.23 3.20 6.76
CA GLN A 130 -14.32 3.54 5.67
C GLN A 130 -13.53 4.83 5.90
N TYR A 131 -14.01 5.73 6.76
CA TYR A 131 -13.38 7.02 7.04
C TYR A 131 -12.50 7.01 8.30
N ARG A 132 -12.22 5.83 8.86
CA ARG A 132 -11.43 5.68 10.09
C ARG A 132 -9.96 6.08 9.89
N SER A 133 -9.34 6.51 10.97
CA SER A 133 -7.93 6.92 11.00
C SER A 133 -6.97 5.71 11.05
N ILE A 134 -6.06 5.59 10.09
CA ILE A 134 -5.05 4.53 10.00
C ILE A 134 -3.73 5.07 9.45
N ILE A 135 -2.61 4.67 10.07
CA ILE A 135 -1.27 4.76 9.50
C ILE A 135 -0.86 3.37 9.05
N PHE A 136 -0.63 3.20 7.74
CA PHE A 136 -0.12 1.95 7.20
C PHE A 136 1.40 1.99 7.11
N THR A 137 2.06 0.92 7.55
CA THR A 137 3.52 0.86 7.63
C THR A 137 4.10 -0.27 6.79
N ASN A 138 5.23 0.00 6.15
CA ASN A 138 6.00 -0.97 5.37
C ASN A 138 7.37 -1.23 6.02
N GLY A 139 7.35 -2.04 7.07
CA GLY A 139 8.55 -2.48 7.78
C GLY A 139 8.72 -1.87 9.17
N THR A 140 9.86 -2.18 9.80
CA THR A 140 10.09 -1.92 11.22
C THR A 140 10.31 -0.45 11.53
N GLU A 141 11.01 0.29 10.66
CA GLU A 141 11.30 1.70 10.94
C GLU A 141 10.02 2.55 10.88
N GLU A 142 9.20 2.44 9.84
CA GLU A 142 7.91 3.16 9.78
C GLU A 142 6.99 2.80 10.94
N SER A 143 6.94 1.53 11.33
CA SER A 143 6.17 1.06 12.50
C SER A 143 6.61 1.73 13.79
N ARG A 144 7.92 1.83 14.02
CA ARG A 144 8.49 2.51 15.19
C ARG A 144 8.20 4.01 15.17
N LEU A 145 8.35 4.64 14.00
CA LEU A 145 8.08 6.07 13.83
C LEU A 145 6.61 6.42 14.04
N ALA A 146 5.71 5.62 13.48
CA ALA A 146 4.27 5.76 13.64
C ALA A 146 3.88 5.61 15.12
N ALA A 147 4.35 4.56 15.80
CA ALA A 147 4.06 4.31 17.20
C ALA A 147 4.52 5.46 18.10
N HIS A 148 5.77 5.90 17.95
CA HIS A 148 6.28 7.04 18.71
C HIS A 148 5.51 8.33 18.38
N SER A 149 5.10 8.55 17.13
CA SER A 149 4.30 9.74 16.78
C SER A 149 2.91 9.72 17.42
N LYS A 150 2.28 8.53 17.48
CA LYS A 150 0.98 8.32 18.14
C LYS A 150 1.08 8.56 19.65
N GLU A 151 2.16 8.10 20.29
CA GLU A 151 2.41 8.39 21.71
C GLU A 151 2.53 9.89 21.98
N ARG A 152 3.26 10.62 21.13
CA ARG A 152 3.36 12.09 21.23
C ARG A 152 1.99 12.77 21.07
N GLU A 153 1.19 12.31 20.11
CA GLU A 153 -0.16 12.84 19.89
C GLU A 153 -1.10 12.55 21.07
N GLN A 154 -0.99 11.35 21.66
CA GLN A 154 -1.73 10.97 22.85
C GLN A 154 -1.38 11.85 24.06
N MET A 155 -0.11 12.24 24.23
CA MET A 155 0.31 13.11 25.33
C MET A 155 -0.28 14.52 25.28
N LYS A 156 -0.77 14.99 24.12
CA LYS A 156 -1.41 16.32 24.00
C LYS A 156 -2.71 16.45 24.78
N SER A 157 -3.40 15.33 25.07
CA SER A 157 -4.63 15.32 25.86
C SER A 157 -4.74 14.05 26.68
N LYS A 158 -4.88 14.20 28.00
CA LYS A 158 -5.10 13.08 28.92
C LYS A 158 -6.56 12.66 29.03
N SER A 159 -7.50 13.50 28.56
CA SER A 159 -8.95 13.27 28.68
C SER A 159 -9.56 12.57 27.46
N SER A 160 -8.78 12.31 26.41
CA SER A 160 -9.27 11.67 25.18
C SER A 160 -8.23 10.72 24.59
N ILE A 161 -8.69 9.63 23.98
CA ILE A 161 -7.85 8.56 23.46
C ILE A 161 -7.67 8.72 21.95
N VAL A 162 -6.44 8.63 21.46
CA VAL A 162 -6.13 8.56 20.03
C VAL A 162 -6.51 7.19 19.50
N THR A 163 -7.46 7.15 18.57
CA THR A 163 -8.08 5.93 18.05
C THR A 163 -7.44 5.46 16.73
N THR A 164 -6.53 6.26 16.16
CA THR A 164 -5.74 5.92 14.97
C THR A 164 -5.13 4.53 15.06
N GLN A 165 -5.38 3.69 14.07
CA GLN A 165 -4.80 2.37 13.96
C GLN A 165 -3.40 2.46 13.33
N ILE A 166 -2.48 1.58 13.75
CA ILE A 166 -1.20 1.39 13.08
C ILE A 166 -1.19 -0.04 12.57
N GLN A 167 -1.12 -0.22 11.26
CA GLN A 167 -1.25 -1.52 10.63
C GLN A 167 -0.14 -1.74 9.60
N GLN A 168 0.32 -2.98 9.45
CA GLN A 168 1.17 -3.33 8.33
C GLN A 168 0.38 -3.20 7.03
N LEU A 169 0.95 -2.55 6.02
CA LEU A 169 0.35 -2.50 4.69
C LEU A 169 0.43 -3.88 4.03
N VAL A 170 -0.73 -4.51 3.80
CA VAL A 170 -0.83 -5.78 3.06
C VAL A 170 -1.00 -5.51 1.56
N ALA A 171 -1.98 -4.70 1.21
CA ALA A 171 -2.27 -4.29 -0.16
C ALA A 171 -2.86 -2.88 -0.18
N PHE A 172 -2.63 -2.18 -1.28
CA PHE A 172 -3.26 -0.91 -1.62
C PHE A 172 -3.92 -1.06 -2.99
N TYR A 173 -5.20 -0.73 -3.09
CA TYR A 173 -5.97 -0.79 -4.31
C TYR A 173 -6.27 0.63 -4.78
N PRO A 174 -5.67 1.12 -5.88
CA PRO A 174 -6.03 2.43 -6.42
C PRO A 174 -7.53 2.50 -6.71
N ALA A 175 -8.14 3.62 -6.34
CA ALA A 175 -9.53 3.89 -6.68
C ALA A 175 -9.68 4.19 -8.18
N GLU A 176 -10.92 4.19 -8.64
CA GLU A 176 -11.30 4.42 -10.02
C GLU A 176 -10.81 5.79 -10.53
N PRO A 177 -10.55 5.95 -11.85
CA PRO A 177 -9.97 7.17 -12.41
C PRO A 177 -10.76 8.44 -12.09
N GLU A 178 -12.08 8.38 -11.98
CA GLU A 178 -12.94 9.51 -11.60
C GLU A 178 -12.72 10.03 -10.18
N HIS A 179 -12.01 9.27 -9.34
CA HIS A 179 -11.66 9.67 -7.97
C HIS A 179 -10.25 10.22 -7.86
N GLN A 180 -9.41 10.01 -8.87
CA GLN A 180 -8.06 10.55 -8.91
C GLN A 180 -8.08 12.02 -9.30
N VAL A 181 -7.17 12.80 -8.73
CA VAL A 181 -6.88 14.15 -9.19
C VAL A 181 -5.70 14.03 -10.16
N LEU A 182 -5.84 14.59 -11.36
CA LEU A 182 -4.81 14.57 -12.42
C LEU A 182 -3.60 15.42 -12.05
#